data_AF-C9QKE2-F1
#
_entry.id   AF-C9QKE2-F1
#
_cell.length_a   1.000
_cell.length_b   1.000
_cell.length_c   1.000
_cell.angle_alpha   90.00
_cell.angle_beta   90.00
_cell.angle_gamma   90.00
#
_symmetry.space_group_name_H-M   'P 1'
#
loop_
_entity.id
_entity.type
_entity.pdbx_description
1 polymer ?
#
loop_
_entity_poly.entity_id
_entity_poly.type
_entity_poly.pdbx_seq_one_letter_code
_entity_poly.pdbx_strand_id
1 'polypeptide(L)'
;MRKLKIDTYSCDSGELKDSLSIPLGLAKVVANIIPQNISSKFDENGEQLEALVNALKDTKTKGTLLEVEDKAGNERVVISVV
;
A
#
# COMPACT_ATOMS: atom_id res chain seq x y z
N MET A 1 -14.11 7.32 9.60
CA MET A 1 -14.22 6.81 8.22
C MET A 1 -12.98 6.00 7.92
N ARG A 2 -13.12 4.75 7.45
CA ARG A 2 -11.97 3.89 7.15
C ARG A 2 -11.23 4.40 5.91
N LYS A 3 -9.91 4.37 5.93
CA LYS A 3 -9.03 4.84 4.85
C LYS A 3 -7.99 3.77 4.55
N LEU A 4 -7.67 3.62 3.28
CA LEU A 4 -6.42 3.00 2.87
C LEU A 4 -5.31 4.02 3.04
N LYS A 5 -4.25 3.65 3.72
CA LYS A 5 -3.06 4.48 3.91
C LYS A 5 -1.86 3.78 3.28
N ILE A 6 -1.11 4.50 2.47
CA ILE A 6 0.15 4.05 1.88
C ILE A 6 1.21 5.01 2.40
N ASP A 7 2.04 4.52 3.32
CA ASP A 7 3.12 5.28 3.93
C ASP A 7 4.46 4.78 3.38
N THR A 8 5.32 5.69 2.93
CA THR A 8 6.68 5.38 2.48
C THR A 8 7.66 5.94 3.48
N TYR A 9 8.55 5.08 3.98
CA TYR A 9 9.57 5.41 4.96
C TYR A 9 10.96 5.27 4.36
N SER A 10 11.95 6.00 4.89
CA SER A 10 13.35 5.69 4.64
C SER A 10 13.73 4.40 5.36
N CYS A 11 14.46 3.48 4.72
CA CYS A 11 15.01 2.33 5.45
C CYS A 11 16.08 2.77 6.46
N ASP A 12 16.91 3.74 6.10
CA ASP A 12 18.01 4.19 6.95
C ASP A 12 17.56 4.94 8.22
N SER A 13 16.66 5.92 8.08
CA SER A 13 16.23 6.77 9.20
C SER A 13 14.92 6.31 9.85
N GLY A 14 14.13 5.47 9.16
CA GLY A 14 12.76 5.13 9.59
C GLY A 14 11.76 6.28 9.47
N GLU A 15 12.18 7.44 8.95
CA GLU A 15 11.32 8.62 8.83
C GLU A 15 10.30 8.46 7.70
N LEU A 16 9.09 8.98 7.92
CA LEU A 16 8.04 9.03 6.91
C LEU A 16 8.43 10.04 5.84
N LYS A 17 8.69 9.56 4.62
CA LYS A 17 9.00 10.39 3.45
C LYS A 17 7.73 10.86 2.74
N ASP A 18 6.75 9.97 2.61
CA ASP A 18 5.51 10.27 1.91
C ASP A 18 4.33 9.49 2.50
N SER A 19 3.12 10.04 2.38
CA SER A 19 1.89 9.44 2.88
C SER A 19 0.70 9.78 1.99
N LEU A 20 0.05 8.73 1.49
CA LEU A 20 -1.18 8.83 0.73
C LEU A 20 -2.33 8.21 1.52
N SER A 21 -3.42 8.96 1.69
CA SER A 21 -4.63 8.51 2.40
C SER A 21 -5.84 8.56 1.49
N ILE A 22 -6.48 7.41 1.28
CA ILE A 22 -7.57 7.25 0.32
C ILE A 22 -8.80 6.71 1.08
N PRO A 23 -9.94 7.40 1.05
CA PRO A 23 -11.18 6.86 1.61
C PRO A 23 -11.49 5.49 0.99
N LEU A 24 -11.85 4.51 1.80
CA LEU A 24 -12.07 3.13 1.31
C LEU A 24 -13.20 3.02 0.27
N GLY A 25 -14.17 3.95 0.29
CA GLY A 25 -15.20 4.04 -0.76
C GLY A 25 -14.64 4.33 -2.16
N LEU A 26 -13.44 4.92 -2.24
CA LEU A 26 -12.69 5.19 -3.47
C LEU A 26 -11.58 4.17 -3.72
N ALA A 27 -11.42 3.17 -2.85
CA ALA A 27 -10.30 2.23 -2.91
C ALA A 27 -10.29 1.36 -4.18
N LYS A 28 -11.44 1.19 -4.85
CA LYS A 28 -11.52 0.51 -6.16
C LYS A 28 -10.67 1.20 -7.24
N VAL A 29 -10.38 2.49 -7.09
CA VAL A 29 -9.58 3.29 -8.03
C VAL A 29 -8.09 3.18 -7.72
N VAL A 30 -7.72 2.67 -6.54
CA VAL A 30 -6.32 2.63 -6.06
C VAL A 30 -5.44 1.79 -6.96
N ALA A 31 -5.97 0.73 -7.59
CA ALA A 31 -5.21 -0.07 -8.56
C ALA A 31 -4.58 0.80 -9.68
N ASN A 32 -5.18 1.95 -10.00
CA ASN A 32 -4.67 2.89 -10.99
C ASN A 32 -3.76 3.99 -10.41
N ILE A 33 -3.65 4.10 -9.08
CA ILE A 33 -2.93 5.16 -8.36
C ILE A 33 -1.68 4.60 -7.66
N ILE A 34 -1.53 3.27 -7.58
CA ILE A 34 -0.30 2.66 -7.05
C ILE A 34 0.87 3.16 -7.92
N PRO A 35 1.85 3.86 -7.31
CA PRO A 35 2.92 4.45 -8.09
C PRO A 35 3.75 3.34 -8.75
N GLN A 36 4.16 3.59 -10.00
CA GLN A 36 4.72 2.56 -10.89
C GLN A 36 6.01 1.91 -10.35
N ASN A 37 6.73 2.60 -9.47
CA ASN A 37 7.90 2.07 -8.76
C ASN A 37 7.55 0.94 -7.78
N ILE A 38 6.29 0.85 -7.34
CA ILE A 38 5.79 -0.20 -6.44
C ILE A 38 5.00 -1.24 -7.23
N SER A 39 4.38 -0.86 -8.35
CA SER A 39 3.63 -1.81 -9.19
C SER A 39 4.50 -2.94 -9.73
N SER A 40 5.80 -2.71 -9.95
CA SER A 40 6.78 -3.74 -10.33
C SER A 40 7.19 -4.66 -9.17
N LYS A 41 6.88 -4.29 -7.93
CA LYS A 41 7.12 -5.09 -6.72
C LYS A 41 5.92 -5.93 -6.31
N PHE A 42 4.72 -5.55 -6.74
CA PHE A 42 3.58 -6.46 -6.79
C PHE A 42 3.86 -7.39 -7.96
N ASP A 43 4.11 -8.66 -7.64
CA ASP A 43 4.57 -9.73 -8.53
C ASP A 43 4.01 -9.68 -9.97
N GLU A 44 4.77 -10.17 -10.95
CA GLU A 44 4.44 -10.21 -12.40
C GLU A 44 3.06 -10.84 -12.70
N ASN A 45 2.44 -11.50 -11.72
CA ASN A 45 1.17 -12.21 -11.81
C ASN A 45 -0.05 -11.46 -11.23
N GLY A 46 0.10 -10.26 -10.64
CA GLY A 46 -1.04 -9.45 -10.17
C GLY A 46 -1.85 -10.02 -8.99
N GLU A 47 -1.58 -11.24 -8.54
CA GLU A 47 -2.32 -11.93 -7.47
C GLU A 47 -2.24 -11.19 -6.13
N GLN A 48 -1.09 -10.58 -5.81
CA GLN A 48 -0.93 -9.79 -4.57
C GLN A 48 -1.75 -8.50 -4.60
N LEU A 49 -1.89 -7.87 -5.77
CA LEU A 49 -2.73 -6.69 -5.94
C LEU A 49 -4.20 -7.06 -5.82
N GLU A 50 -4.61 -8.19 -6.40
CA GLU A 50 -5.98 -8.69 -6.29
C GLU A 50 -6.33 -9.10 -4.85
N ALA A 51 -5.40 -9.73 -4.14
CA ALA A 51 -5.54 -10.04 -2.72
C ALA A 51 -5.70 -8.76 -1.88
N LEU A 52 -4.93 -7.71 -2.16
CA LEU A 52 -5.06 -6.40 -1.53
C LEU A 52 -6.44 -5.78 -1.82
N VAL A 53 -6.87 -5.77 -3.09
CA VAL A 53 -8.18 -5.24 -3.49
C VAL A 53 -9.32 -6.01 -2.82
N ASN A 54 -9.20 -7.34 -2.69
CA ASN A 54 -10.19 -8.16 -2.01
C ASN A 54 -10.21 -7.92 -0.49
N ALA A 55 -9.04 -7.77 0.14
CA ALA A 55 -8.95 -7.38 1.54
C ALA A 55 -9.61 -6.01 1.81
N LEU A 56 -9.51 -5.06 0.88
CA LEU A 56 -10.13 -3.74 0.99
C LEU A 56 -11.67 -3.78 0.88
N LYS A 57 -12.24 -4.79 0.22
CA LYS A 57 -13.70 -5.00 0.13
C LYS A 57 -14.30 -5.48 1.46
N ASP A 58 -13.51 -6.13 2.30
CA ASP A 58 -13.98 -6.57 3.62
C ASP A 58 -14.08 -5.37 4.58
N THR A 59 -15.28 -5.19 5.14
CA THR A 59 -15.62 -4.13 6.10
C THR A 59 -14.97 -4.31 7.48
N LYS A 60 -14.42 -5.50 7.76
CA LYS A 60 -13.71 -5.82 9.01
C LYS A 60 -12.21 -5.61 8.92
N THR A 61 -11.65 -5.52 7.72
CA THR A 61 -10.22 -5.29 7.50
C THR A 61 -9.74 -4.02 8.19
N LYS A 62 -8.67 -4.15 9.00
CA LYS A 62 -8.01 -3.08 9.74
C LYS A 62 -6.55 -3.49 10.01
N GLY A 63 -5.65 -2.51 10.03
CA GLY A 63 -4.22 -2.72 10.30
C GLY A 63 -3.39 -2.82 9.03
N THR A 64 -2.14 -3.25 9.17
CA THR A 64 -1.21 -3.41 8.05
C THR A 64 -1.64 -4.58 7.16
N LEU A 65 -1.78 -4.33 5.86
CA LEU A 65 -2.11 -5.34 4.85
C LEU A 65 -0.87 -5.83 4.13
N LEU A 66 0.08 -4.92 3.89
CA LEU A 66 1.32 -5.22 3.20
C LEU A 66 2.42 -4.30 3.70
N GLU A 67 3.61 -4.85 3.84
CA GLU A 67 4.84 -4.11 4.09
C GLU A 67 5.89 -4.63 3.12
N VAL A 68 6.47 -3.73 2.32
CA VAL A 68 7.49 -4.04 1.32
C VAL A 68 8.70 -3.18 1.58
N GLU A 69 9.87 -3.81 1.62
CA GLU A 69 11.14 -3.12 1.75
C GLU A 69 11.92 -3.18 0.45
N ASP A 70 12.29 -2.01 -0.08
CA ASP A 70 13.22 -1.83 -1.18
C ASP A 70 14.58 -1.37 -0.66
N LYS A 71 15.47 -2.33 -0.42
CA LYS A 71 16.83 -2.03 0.00
C LYS A 71 17.65 -1.32 -1.08
N ALA A 72 17.34 -1.51 -2.36
CA ALA A 72 18.05 -0.85 -3.45
C ALA A 72 17.62 0.63 -3.58
N GLY A 73 16.34 0.90 -3.34
CA GLY A 73 15.76 2.25 -3.31
C GLY A 73 15.88 2.98 -1.96
N ASN A 74 16.26 2.29 -0.88
CA ASN A 74 16.22 2.79 0.50
C ASN A 74 14.82 3.28 0.91
N GLU A 75 13.81 2.49 0.56
CA GLU A 75 12.41 2.78 0.79
C GLU A 75 11.69 1.59 1.43
N ARG A 76 10.84 1.87 2.41
CA ARG A 76 9.94 0.89 3.01
C ARG A 76 8.51 1.39 2.87
N VAL A 77 7.69 0.64 2.16
CA VAL A 77 6.29 0.99 1.90
C VAL A 77 5.39 0.15 2.79
N VAL A 78 4.49 0.80 3.53
CA VAL A 78 3.50 0.16 4.38
C VAL A 78 2.10 0.53 3.89
N ILE A 79 1.32 -0.48 3.54
CA ILE A 79 -0.08 -0.33 3.14
C ILE A 79 -0.96 -0.83 4.27
N SER A 80 -1.86 0.03 4.76
CA SER A 80 -2.72 -0.27 5.91
C SER A 80 -4.14 0.27 5.76
N VAL A 81 -5.06 -0.28 6.55
CA VAL A 81 -6.42 0.24 6.70
C VAL A 81 -6.61 0.80 8.11
N VAL A 82 -6.96 2.08 8.20
CA VAL A 82 -7.16 2.83 9.45
C VAL A 82 -8.52 3.48 9.55
#